data_AF-A0A6G7P1C1-F1
#
_entry.id   AF-A0A6G7P1C1-F1
#
_cell.length_a   1.000
_cell.length_b   1.000
_cell.length_c   1.000
_cell.angle_alpha   90.00
_cell.angle_beta   90.00
_cell.angle_gamma   90.00
#
_symmetry.space_group_name_H-M   'P 1'
#
loop_
_entity.id
_entity.type
_entity.pdbx_description
1 polymer ?
#
loop_
_entity_poly.entity_id
_entity_poly.type
_entity_poly.pdbx_seq_one_letter_code
_entity_poly.pdbx_strand_id
1 'polypeptide(L)'
;MPTRRYWAPLLVNTLIGIPMTVVVLCARWYAAHGHCDYDDLRLRDLDGCSYDQIENSGWVLGALVVTGLLVLVLVLIADVILPRGRRRPLTPGLVTLPAVLLPYALLTAAAA
;
A
#
# COMPACT_ATOMS: atom_id res chain seq x y z
N MET A 1 -17.56 7.69 -28.18
CA MET A 1 -17.64 7.49 -26.71
C MET A 1 -16.24 7.31 -26.12
N PRO A 2 -15.59 8.39 -25.64
CA PRO A 2 -14.23 8.33 -25.08
C PRO A 2 -14.14 7.62 -23.72
N THR A 3 -15.27 7.40 -23.03
CA THR A 3 -15.35 6.83 -21.68
C THR A 3 -14.86 5.38 -21.59
N ARG A 4 -15.13 4.53 -22.59
CA ARG A 4 -14.74 3.10 -22.56
C ARG A 4 -13.23 2.87 -22.45
N ARG A 5 -12.42 3.85 -22.86
CA ARG A 5 -10.95 3.76 -22.83
C ARG A 5 -10.35 3.92 -21.42
N TYR A 6 -11.08 4.55 -20.50
CA TYR A 6 -10.64 4.83 -19.13
C TYR A 6 -11.19 3.84 -18.09
N TRP A 7 -12.26 3.10 -18.41
CA TRP A 7 -12.82 2.11 -17.50
C TRP A 7 -11.88 0.97 -17.16
N ALA A 8 -11.15 0.44 -18.15
CA ALA A 8 -10.20 -0.63 -17.93
C ALA A 8 -9.04 -0.24 -16.99
N PRO A 9 -8.30 0.87 -17.22
CA PRO A 9 -7.23 1.28 -16.32
C PRO A 9 -7.76 1.74 -14.96
N LEU A 10 -8.95 2.35 -14.89
CA LEU A 10 -9.61 2.68 -13.63
C LEU A 10 -9.87 1.43 -12.78
N LEU A 11 -10.46 0.38 -13.37
CA LEU A 11 -10.78 -0.85 -12.65
C LEU A 11 -9.50 -1.57 -12.18
N VAL A 12 -8.47 -1.62 -13.03
CA VAL A 12 -7.17 -2.18 -12.66
C VAL A 12 -6.55 -1.41 -11.49
N ASN A 13 -6.51 -0.09 -11.54
CA ASN A 13 -5.92 0.73 -10.49
C ASN A 13 -6.71 0.63 -9.18
N THR A 14 -8.05 0.56 -9.24
CA THR A 14 -8.88 0.29 -8.06
C THR A 14 -8.59 -1.10 -7.46
N LEU A 15 -8.39 -2.14 -8.29
CA LEU A 15 -8.05 -3.48 -7.80
C LEU A 15 -6.66 -3.52 -7.16
N ILE A 16 -5.68 -2.82 -7.73
CA ILE A 16 -4.34 -2.63 -7.12
C ILE A 16 -4.45 -1.87 -5.78
N GLY A 17 -5.49 -1.04 -5.63
CA GLY A 17 -5.77 -0.38 -4.37
C GLY A 17 -6.08 -1.32 -3.20
N ILE A 18 -6.52 -2.56 -3.45
CA ILE A 18 -6.79 -3.55 -2.39
C ILE A 18 -5.49 -3.92 -1.64
N PRO A 19 -4.42 -4.42 -2.29
CA PRO A 19 -3.16 -4.65 -1.60
C PRO A 19 -2.50 -3.34 -1.12
N MET A 20 -2.75 -2.19 -1.76
CA MET A 20 -2.28 -0.90 -1.24
C MET A 20 -2.90 -0.56 0.12
N THR A 21 -4.18 -0.89 0.36
CA THR A 21 -4.80 -0.72 1.68
C THR A 21 -4.01 -1.45 2.76
N VAL A 22 -3.54 -2.68 2.48
CA VAL A 22 -2.69 -3.44 3.40
C VAL A 22 -1.38 -2.71 3.68
N VAL A 23 -0.71 -2.21 2.65
CA VAL A 23 0.52 -1.40 2.78
C VAL A 23 0.31 -0.21 3.71
N VAL A 24 -0.76 0.56 3.49
CA VAL A 24 -1.04 1.76 4.29
C VAL A 24 -1.36 1.40 5.74
N LEU A 25 -2.12 0.32 5.97
CA LEU A 25 -2.42 -0.16 7.33
C LEU A 25 -1.17 -0.65 8.05
N CYS A 26 -0.33 -1.44 7.38
CA CYS A 26 0.95 -1.89 7.93
C CYS A 26 1.88 -0.71 8.23
N ALA A 27 1.98 0.27 7.32
CA ALA A 27 2.80 1.45 7.52
C ALA A 27 2.31 2.30 8.70
N ARG A 28 1.00 2.49 8.82
CA ARG A 28 0.38 3.21 9.94
C ARG A 28 0.62 2.49 11.27
N TRP A 29 0.46 1.17 11.30
CA TRP A 29 0.74 0.37 12.50
C TRP A 29 2.22 0.45 12.88
N TYR A 30 3.12 0.33 11.90
CA TYR A 30 4.57 0.38 12.12
C TYR A 30 5.03 1.75 12.61
N ALA A 31 4.49 2.84 12.07
CA ALA A 31 4.77 4.19 12.57
C ALA A 31 4.27 4.43 14.00
N ALA A 32 3.19 3.74 14.41
CA ALA A 32 2.64 3.86 15.75
C ALA A 32 3.28 2.92 16.79
N HIS A 33 3.76 1.75 16.37
CA HIS A 33 4.17 0.68 17.30
C HIS A 33 5.51 0.00 16.96
N GLY A 34 6.08 0.23 15.77
CA GLY A 34 7.26 -0.47 15.25
C GLY A 34 8.60 0.17 15.59
N HIS A 35 8.61 1.23 16.41
CA HIS A 35 9.84 1.95 16.79
C HIS A 35 10.52 1.37 18.05
N CYS A 36 9.98 0.30 18.64
CA CYS A 36 10.56 -0.36 19.80
C CYS A 36 11.56 -1.44 19.35
N ASP A 37 12.81 -1.37 19.80
CA ASP A 37 13.84 -2.40 19.56
C ASP A 37 14.10 -3.24 20.83
N TYR A 38 14.78 -4.38 20.67
CA TYR A 38 15.17 -5.24 21.79
C TYR A 38 16.12 -4.53 22.77
N ASP A 39 16.86 -3.53 22.30
CA ASP A 39 17.73 -2.69 23.13
C ASP A 39 16.93 -1.77 24.07
N ASP A 40 15.69 -1.41 23.72
CA ASP A 40 14.82 -0.55 24.53
C ASP A 40 14.22 -1.27 25.75
N LEU A 41 14.18 -2.62 25.74
CA LEU A 41 13.78 -3.44 26.90
C LEU A 41 14.72 -3.29 28.11
N ARG A 42 15.95 -2.77 27.91
CA ARG A 42 16.92 -2.59 28.99
C ARG A 42 16.74 -1.27 29.74
N LEU A 43 15.93 -0.34 29.23
CA LEU A 43 15.58 0.89 29.93
C LEU A 43 14.48 0.61 30.96
N ARG A 44 14.68 1.10 32.18
CA ARG A 44 13.82 0.82 33.35
C ARG A 44 12.45 1.50 33.27
N ASP A 45 12.27 2.41 32.32
CA ASP A 45 11.00 3.07 31.99
C ASP A 45 10.46 2.47 30.68
N LEU A 46 9.75 1.34 30.79
CA LEU A 46 8.91 0.83 29.70
C LEU A 46 7.67 1.73 29.57
N ASP A 47 7.83 2.98 29.16
CA ASP A 47 6.73 3.94 29.00
C ASP A 47 5.92 3.73 27.70
N GLY A 48 5.88 2.53 27.12
CA GLY A 48 4.99 2.27 25.98
C GLY A 48 5.24 1.07 25.08
N CYS A 49 6.30 0.28 25.29
CA CYS A 49 6.63 -0.86 24.43
C CYS A 49 6.30 -2.20 25.12
N SER A 50 5.44 -3.02 24.51
CA SER A 50 5.17 -4.39 24.95
C SER A 50 6.00 -5.41 24.18
N TYR A 51 6.26 -6.58 24.78
CA TYR A 51 7.00 -7.68 24.13
C TYR A 51 6.32 -8.11 22.82
N ASP A 52 4.99 -8.14 22.79
CA ASP A 52 4.20 -8.46 21.59
C ASP A 52 4.41 -7.47 20.44
N GLN A 53 4.72 -6.20 20.74
CA GLN A 53 5.00 -5.20 19.71
C GLN A 53 6.36 -5.44 19.04
N ILE A 54 7.35 -5.86 19.82
CA ILE A 54 8.72 -6.11 19.34
C ILE A 54 8.75 -7.38 18.48
N GLU A 55 8.05 -8.43 18.88
CA GLU A 55 7.99 -9.67 18.09
C GLU A 55 7.18 -9.49 16.80
N ASN A 56 6.10 -8.71 16.83
CA ASN A 56 5.28 -8.43 15.65
C ASN A 56 5.88 -7.36 14.73
N SER A 57 6.78 -6.48 15.19
CA SER A 57 7.35 -5.41 14.37
C SER A 57 8.08 -5.96 13.15
N GLY A 58 8.86 -7.03 13.31
CA GLY A 58 9.57 -7.71 12.23
C GLY A 58 8.61 -8.32 11.19
N TRP A 59 7.53 -8.96 11.66
CA TRP A 59 6.50 -9.53 10.77
C TRP A 59 5.74 -8.45 10.01
N VAL A 60 5.33 -7.37 10.68
CA VAL A 60 4.62 -6.25 10.04
C VAL A 60 5.53 -5.53 9.05
N LEU A 61 6.81 -5.35 9.36
CA LEU A 61 7.79 -4.77 8.45
C LEU A 61 7.99 -5.67 7.22
N GLY A 62 8.14 -6.99 7.42
CA GLY A 62 8.23 -7.95 6.33
C GLY A 62 7.00 -7.91 5.43
N ALA A 63 5.80 -7.92 6.02
CA ALA A 63 4.55 -7.78 5.28
C ALA A 63 4.49 -6.45 4.52
N LEU A 64 4.89 -5.34 5.14
CA LEU A 64 4.93 -4.01 4.52
C LEU A 64 5.85 -3.98 3.30
N VAL A 65 7.07 -4.52 3.41
CA VAL A 65 8.05 -4.56 2.31
C VAL A 65 7.56 -5.43 1.17
N VAL A 66 7.07 -6.64 1.47
CA VAL A 66 6.60 -7.58 0.45
C VAL A 66 5.37 -7.03 -0.27
N THR A 67 4.37 -6.54 0.47
CA THR A 67 3.16 -5.98 -0.12
C THR A 67 3.44 -4.66 -0.84
N GLY A 68 4.32 -3.81 -0.32
CA GLY A 68 4.74 -2.56 -0.96
C GLY A 68 5.44 -2.81 -2.30
N LEU A 69 6.37 -3.77 -2.34
CA LEU A 69 7.03 -4.19 -3.58
C LEU A 69 6.02 -4.78 -4.57
N LEU A 70 5.09 -5.61 -4.11
CA LEU A 70 4.04 -6.18 -4.95
C LEU A 70 3.20 -5.07 -5.60
N VAL A 71 2.73 -4.09 -4.83
CA VAL A 71 1.95 -2.95 -5.35
C VAL A 71 2.77 -2.15 -6.36
N LEU A 72 4.05 -1.87 -6.06
CA LEU A 72 4.94 -1.14 -6.97
C LEU A 72 5.10 -1.87 -8.31
N VAL A 73 5.33 -3.19 -8.26
CA VAL A 73 5.46 -4.03 -9.45
C VAL A 73 4.16 -4.05 -10.26
N LEU A 74 3.00 -4.18 -9.59
CA LEU A 74 1.69 -4.15 -10.26
C LEU A 74 1.43 -2.83 -10.98
N VAL A 75 1.72 -1.68 -10.34
CA VAL A 75 1.60 -0.35 -10.94
C VAL A 75 2.53 -0.20 -12.13
N LEU A 76 3.80 -0.61 -11.99
CA LEU A 76 4.77 -0.57 -13.09
C LEU A 76 4.30 -1.41 -14.29
N ILE A 77 3.78 -2.60 -14.03
CA ILE A 77 3.26 -3.47 -15.09
C ILE A 77 2.05 -2.82 -15.77
N ALA A 78 1.05 -2.39 -14.99
CA ALA A 78 -0.22 -1.90 -15.49
C ALA A 78 -0.10 -0.56 -16.24
N ASP A 79 0.66 0.39 -15.68
CA ASP A 79 0.73 1.77 -16.17
C ASP A 79 1.91 2.03 -17.09
N VAL A 80 2.97 1.22 -17.06
CA VAL A 80 4.20 1.46 -17.84
C VAL A 80 4.51 0.33 -18.82
N ILE A 81 4.69 -0.90 -18.34
CA ILE A 81 5.18 -2.01 -19.17
C ILE A 81 4.13 -2.43 -20.20
N LEU A 82 2.88 -2.67 -19.76
CA LEU A 82 1.81 -3.16 -20.62
C LEU A 82 1.39 -2.15 -21.71
N PRO A 83 1.27 -0.83 -21.42
CA PRO A 83 0.96 0.17 -22.43
C PRO A 83 2.12 0.35 -23.42
N ARG A 84 3.37 0.36 -22.93
CA ARG A 84 4.57 0.48 -23.77
C ARG A 84 4.72 -0.70 -24.73
N GLY A 85 4.51 -1.93 -24.24
CA GLY A 85 4.53 -3.13 -25.08
C GLY A 85 3.44 -3.17 -26.15
N ARG A 86 2.29 -2.54 -25.88
CA ARG A 86 1.15 -2.49 -26.82
C ARG A 86 1.10 -1.21 -27.66
N ARG A 87 2.14 -0.35 -27.62
CA ARG A 87 2.19 0.98 -28.26
C ARG A 87 0.95 1.84 -27.95
N ARG A 88 0.36 1.67 -26.76
CA ARG A 88 -0.80 2.44 -26.31
C ARG A 88 -0.34 3.69 -25.57
N PRO A 89 -1.10 4.79 -25.62
CA PRO A 89 -0.79 5.98 -24.85
C PRO A 89 -0.82 5.67 -23.35
N LEU A 90 0.16 6.21 -22.61
CA LEU A 90 0.31 6.06 -21.15
C LEU A 90 -0.69 6.93 -20.38
N THR A 91 -1.19 8.00 -21.01
CA THR A 91 -2.07 8.99 -20.39
C THR A 91 -3.30 8.42 -19.66
N PRO A 92 -4.01 7.39 -20.15
CA PRO A 92 -5.18 6.87 -19.43
C PRO A 92 -4.82 6.22 -18.10
N GLY A 93 -3.68 5.51 -18.03
CA GLY A 93 -3.23 4.84 -16.80
C GLY A 93 -2.79 5.83 -15.74
N LEU A 94 -1.96 6.82 -16.13
CA LEU A 94 -1.52 7.87 -15.21
C LEU A 94 -2.68 8.73 -14.69
N VAL A 95 -3.69 9.02 -15.51
CA VAL A 95 -4.87 9.79 -15.07
C VAL A 95 -5.71 9.02 -14.06
N THR A 96 -5.79 7.69 -14.17
CA THR A 96 -6.56 6.85 -13.23
C THR A 96 -5.74 6.34 -12.06
N LEU A 97 -4.45 6.67 -11.97
CA LEU A 97 -3.54 6.25 -10.90
C LEU A 97 -4.04 6.63 -9.49
N PRO A 98 -4.67 7.80 -9.25
CA PRO A 98 -5.25 8.13 -7.95
C PRO A 98 -6.31 7.12 -7.47
N ALA A 99 -6.92 6.33 -8.36
CA ALA A 99 -7.89 5.30 -7.99
C ALA A 99 -7.30 4.16 -7.13
N VAL A 100 -5.96 4.02 -7.10
CA VAL A 100 -5.28 3.09 -6.18
C VAL A 100 -5.57 3.43 -4.71
N LEU A 101 -5.83 4.70 -4.38
CA LEU A 101 -6.13 5.12 -3.01
C LEU A 101 -7.61 4.93 -2.63
N LEU A 102 -8.47 4.63 -3.60
CA LEU A 102 -9.92 4.64 -3.45
C LEU A 102 -10.41 3.56 -2.49
N PRO A 103 -9.92 2.30 -2.52
CA PRO A 103 -10.30 1.28 -1.54
C PRO A 103 -9.94 1.65 -0.11
N TYR A 104 -8.75 2.23 0.11
CA TYR A 104 -8.34 2.70 1.43
C TYR A 104 -9.23 3.85 1.91
N ALA A 105 -9.48 4.85 1.06
CA ALA A 105 -10.33 5.99 1.40
C ALA A 105 -11.75 5.54 1.79
N LEU A 106 -12.34 4.61 1.03
CA LEU A 106 -13.66 4.02 1.34
C LEU A 106 -13.64 3.28 2.67
N LEU A 107 -12.61 2.48 2.93
CA LEU A 107 -12.46 1.74 4.18
C LEU A 107 -12.34 2.71 5.37
N THR A 108 -11.56 3.78 5.25
CA THR A 108 -11.44 4.79 6.31
C THR A 108 -12.73 5.59 6.52
N ALA A 109 -13.45 5.92 5.44
CA ALA A 109 -14.71 6.64 5.54
C ALA A 109 -15.83 5.78 6.14
N ALA A 110 -15.81 4.47 5.89
CA ALA A 110 -16.75 3.52 6.49
C ALA A 110 -16.45 3.24 7.97
N ALA A 111 -15.22 3.48 8.41
CA ALA A 111 -14.77 3.30 9.79
C ALA A 111 -14.82 4.60 10.62
N ALA A 112 -15.25 5.72 10.02
CA ALA A 112 -15.42 7.02 10.67
C ALA A 112 -16.87 7.22 11.14
#